data_AF-A0A2C2TZG7-F1
#
_entry.id   AF-A0A2C2TZG7-F1
#
_cell.length_a   1.000
_cell.length_b   1.000
_cell.length_c   1.000
_cell.angle_alpha   90.00
_cell.angle_beta   90.00
_cell.angle_gamma   90.00
#
_symmetry.space_group_name_H-M   'P 1'
#
loop_
_entity.id
_entity.type
_entity.pdbx_description
1 polymer ?
#
loop_
_entity_poly.entity_id
_entity_poly.type
_entity_poly.pdbx_seq_one_letter_code
_entity_poly.pdbx_strand_id
1 'polypeptide(L)'
;MRLKQCEAAIKEKKNEMIKLGMTKGLQNEETIYCSQELDKLLNDYNRILLEDKYSKPLNPYLDLFSILTKHVQRILSIPYGSFFI
;
A
#
# COMPACT_ATOMS: atom_id res chain seq x y z
N MET A 1 9.91 -17.18 -13.25
CA MET A 1 8.79 -18.05 -12.79
C MET A 1 8.02 -17.48 -11.59
N ARG A 2 8.67 -16.74 -10.66
CA ARG A 2 8.06 -16.24 -9.41
C ARG A 2 7.01 -15.11 -9.57
N LEU A 3 7.16 -14.24 -10.57
CA LEU A 3 6.34 -13.03 -10.71
C LEU A 3 4.86 -13.32 -11.05
N LYS A 4 4.61 -14.19 -12.04
CA LYS A 4 3.25 -14.54 -12.50
C LYS A 4 2.41 -15.21 -11.41
N GLN A 5 3.05 -16.02 -10.56
CA GLN A 5 2.37 -16.66 -9.42
C GLN A 5 1.97 -15.63 -8.36
N CYS A 6 2.86 -14.67 -8.09
CA CYS A 6 2.60 -13.58 -7.16
C CYS A 6 1.48 -12.65 -7.66
N GLU A 7 1.46 -12.34 -8.96
CA GLU A 7 0.39 -11.58 -9.61
C GLU A 7 -0.97 -12.30 -9.55
N ALA A 8 -0.98 -13.62 -9.78
CA ALA A 8 -2.19 -14.43 -9.65
C ALA A 8 -2.73 -14.42 -8.21
N ALA A 9 -1.85 -14.58 -7.22
CA ALA A 9 -2.21 -14.53 -5.80
C ALA A 9 -2.77 -13.16 -5.38
N ILE A 10 -2.17 -12.06 -5.86
CA ILE A 10 -2.70 -10.70 -5.63
C ILE A 10 -4.11 -10.56 -6.20
N LYS A 11 -4.33 -11.05 -7.43
CA LYS A 11 -5.64 -10.96 -8.09
C LYS A 11 -6.71 -11.75 -7.33
N GLU A 12 -6.37 -12.95 -6.89
CA GLU A 12 -7.27 -13.79 -6.09
C GLU A 12 -7.62 -13.11 -4.77
N LYS A 13 -6.60 -12.65 -4.02
CA LYS A 13 -6.77 -12.01 -2.72
C LYS A 13 -7.54 -10.69 -2.79
N LYS A 14 -7.35 -9.92 -3.87
CA LYS A 14 -8.14 -8.73 -4.15
C LYS A 14 -9.62 -9.06 -4.34
N ASN A 15 -9.94 -10.11 -5.09
CA ASN A 15 -11.33 -10.52 -5.30
C ASN A 15 -11.98 -11.02 -4.01
N GLU A 16 -11.23 -11.71 -3.17
CA GLU A 16 -11.66 -12.12 -1.82
C GLU A 16 -11.99 -10.89 -0.96
N MET A 17 -11.10 -9.91 -0.89
CA MET A 17 -11.31 -8.67 -0.13
C MET A 17 -12.54 -7.89 -0.62
N ILE A 18 -12.77 -7.82 -1.94
CA ILE A 18 -13.95 -7.17 -2.51
C ILE A 18 -15.22 -7.90 -2.08
N LYS A 19 -15.24 -9.24 -2.14
CA LYS A 19 -16.39 -10.03 -1.67
C LYS A 19 -16.64 -9.81 -0.18
N LEU A 20 -15.60 -9.82 0.65
CA LEU A 20 -15.72 -9.59 2.09
C LEU A 20 -16.20 -8.16 2.39
N GLY A 21 -15.64 -7.16 1.72
CA GLY A 21 -16.07 -5.76 1.85
C GLY A 21 -17.52 -5.54 1.45
N MET A 22 -18.02 -6.23 0.42
CA MET A 22 -19.41 -6.16 -0.03
C MET A 22 -20.39 -6.91 0.88
N THR A 23 -19.95 -8.01 1.51
CA THR A 23 -20.82 -8.86 2.34
C THR A 23 -20.82 -8.48 3.81
N LYS A 24 -19.65 -8.11 4.35
CA LYS A 24 -19.40 -7.87 5.78
C LYS A 24 -19.05 -6.43 6.10
N GLY A 25 -18.78 -5.60 5.09
CA GLY A 25 -18.30 -4.23 5.24
C GLY A 25 -16.78 -4.14 5.38
N LEU A 26 -16.25 -2.95 5.10
CA LEU A 26 -14.79 -2.69 5.12
C LEU A 26 -14.18 -2.62 6.53
N GLN A 27 -15.00 -2.33 7.54
CA GLN A 27 -14.57 -2.28 8.94
C GLN A 27 -14.62 -3.63 9.65
N ASN A 28 -15.10 -4.68 8.97
CA ASN A 28 -15.09 -6.02 9.54
C ASN A 28 -13.64 -6.50 9.67
N GLU A 29 -13.33 -7.12 10.82
CA GLU A 29 -12.00 -7.67 11.13
C GLU A 29 -11.47 -8.59 10.03
N GLU A 30 -12.33 -9.42 9.42
CA GLU A 30 -11.94 -10.30 8.33
C GLU A 30 -11.57 -9.53 7.06
N THR A 31 -12.29 -8.45 6.74
CA THR A 31 -11.96 -7.58 5.60
C THR A 31 -10.66 -6.84 5.86
N ILE A 32 -10.43 -6.39 7.09
CA ILE A 32 -9.19 -5.75 7.51
C ILE A 32 -8.02 -6.74 7.40
N TYR A 33 -8.17 -7.95 7.91
CA TYR A 33 -7.16 -9.00 7.79
C TYR A 33 -6.85 -9.31 6.32
N CYS A 34 -7.88 -9.48 5.49
CA CYS A 34 -7.72 -9.71 4.06
C CYS A 34 -6.98 -8.55 3.36
N SER A 35 -7.19 -7.30 3.79
CA SER A 35 -6.46 -6.15 3.28
C SER A 35 -4.98 -6.15 3.67
N GLN A 36 -4.65 -6.59 4.90
CA GLN A 36 -3.27 -6.72 5.36
C GLN A 36 -2.53 -7.84 4.61
N GLU A 37 -3.21 -8.96 4.33
CA GLU A 37 -2.64 -10.03 3.52
C GLU A 37 -2.39 -9.58 2.07
N LEU A 38 -3.33 -8.84 1.48
CA LEU A 38 -3.15 -8.25 0.16
C LEU A 38 -1.97 -7.27 0.13
N ASP A 39 -1.80 -6.45 1.15
CA ASP A 39 -0.68 -5.51 1.27
C ASP A 39 0.68 -6.25 1.34
N LYS A 40 0.75 -7.33 2.13
CA LYS A 40 1.96 -8.19 2.17
C LYS A 40 2.31 -8.75 0.80
N LEU A 41 1.32 -9.28 0.07
CA LEU A 41 1.54 -9.81 -1.28
C LEU A 41 2.02 -8.73 -2.26
N LEU A 42 1.48 -7.51 -2.17
CA LEU A 42 1.92 -6.37 -2.97
C LEU A 42 3.36 -5.97 -2.66
N ASN A 43 3.74 -5.97 -1.37
CA ASN A 43 5.09 -5.66 -0.94
C ASN A 43 6.09 -6.73 -1.40
N ASP A 44 5.73 -8.02 -1.32
CA ASP A 44 6.56 -9.11 -1.83
C ASP A 44 6.71 -9.05 -3.36
N TYR A 45 5.63 -8.74 -4.09
CA TYR A 45 5.67 -8.53 -5.53
C TYR A 45 6.59 -7.36 -5.90
N ASN A 46 6.49 -6.25 -5.19
CA ASN A 46 7.38 -5.10 -5.37
C ASN A 46 8.84 -5.46 -5.09
N ARG A 47 9.13 -6.25 -4.05
CA ARG A 47 10.50 -6.72 -3.76
C ARG A 47 11.03 -7.58 -4.90
N ILE A 48 10.24 -8.53 -5.41
CA ILE A 48 10.64 -9.39 -6.55
C ILE A 48 10.87 -8.54 -7.81
N LEU A 49 10.00 -7.56 -8.09
CA LEU A 49 10.20 -6.63 -9.20
C LEU A 49 11.48 -5.81 -9.05
N LEU A 50 11.79 -5.34 -7.85
CA LEU A 50 13.00 -4.58 -7.59
C LEU A 50 14.24 -5.47 -7.76
N GLU A 51 14.24 -6.68 -7.20
CA GLU A 51 15.29 -7.71 -7.39
C GLU A 51 15.55 -8.00 -8.88
N ASP A 52 14.50 -8.16 -9.67
CA ASP A 52 14.60 -8.35 -11.13
C ASP A 52 15.13 -7.08 -11.85
N LYS A 53 14.79 -5.90 -11.32
CA LYS A 53 15.21 -4.60 -11.84
C LYS A 53 16.57 -4.12 -11.35
N TYR A 54 17.24 -4.72 -10.35
CA TYR A 54 18.60 -4.31 -9.95
C TYR A 54 19.69 -4.59 -11.01
N SER A 55 19.31 -4.91 -12.25
CA SER A 55 20.11 -4.68 -13.47
C SER A 55 20.06 -3.23 -14.01
N LYS A 56 19.24 -2.30 -13.47
CA LYS A 56 19.28 -0.83 -13.72
C LYS A 56 18.39 -0.03 -12.73
N PRO A 57 18.81 1.15 -12.22
CA PRO A 57 18.27 1.67 -10.96
C PRO A 57 17.04 2.59 -11.06
N LEU A 58 16.32 2.63 -9.92
CA LEU A 58 15.49 3.68 -9.32
C LEU A 58 13.94 3.56 -9.39
N ASN A 59 13.33 3.77 -8.22
CA ASN A 59 12.03 3.27 -7.74
C ASN A 59 10.95 4.40 -7.70
N PRO A 60 9.80 4.26 -8.40
CA PRO A 60 8.68 5.22 -8.36
C PRO A 60 7.93 5.33 -7.02
N TYR A 61 8.07 4.38 -6.10
CA TYR A 61 7.40 4.37 -4.80
C TYR A 61 8.11 5.25 -3.75
N LEU A 62 9.42 5.48 -3.93
CA LEU A 62 10.15 6.46 -3.14
C LEU A 62 9.52 7.86 -3.32
N ASP A 63 8.96 8.11 -4.51
CA ASP A 63 8.32 9.38 -4.84
C ASP A 63 7.00 9.55 -4.05
N LEU A 64 6.15 8.52 -3.94
CA LEU A 64 4.91 8.61 -3.17
C LEU A 64 5.15 8.79 -1.66
N PHE A 65 6.10 8.06 -1.07
CA PHE A 65 6.47 8.25 0.34
C PHE A 65 7.11 9.62 0.55
N SER A 66 7.89 10.13 -0.41
CA SER A 66 8.44 11.49 -0.35
C SER A 66 7.34 12.57 -0.47
N ILE A 67 6.30 12.33 -1.29
CA ILE A 67 5.13 13.20 -1.41
C ILE A 67 4.33 13.17 -0.11
N LEU A 68 4.10 11.99 0.47
CA LEU A 68 3.40 11.84 1.75
C LEU A 68 4.16 12.53 2.88
N THR A 69 5.47 12.30 2.98
CA THR A 69 6.32 12.92 4.02
C THR A 69 6.42 14.43 3.86
N LYS A 70 6.50 14.96 2.62
CA LYS A 70 6.40 16.41 2.37
C LYS A 70 5.06 16.99 2.81
N HIS A 71 3.95 16.30 2.53
CA HIS A 71 2.62 16.75 2.97
C HIS A 71 2.48 16.74 4.49
N VAL A 72 2.98 15.71 5.16
CA VAL A 72 2.98 15.58 6.63
C VAL A 72 3.86 16.66 7.27
N GLN A 73 5.06 16.91 6.73
CA GLN A 73 5.93 18.00 7.19
C GLN A 73 5.27 19.37 7.04
N ARG A 74 4.53 19.60 5.95
CA ARG A 74 3.80 20.86 5.70
C ARG A 74 2.65 21.07 6.68
N ILE A 75 2.01 20.02 7.17
CA ILE A 75 0.94 20.10 8.17
C ILE A 75 1.51 20.34 9.56
N LEU A 76 2.63 19.69 9.91
CA LEU A 76 3.29 19.83 11.22
C LEU A 76 4.04 21.15 11.41
N SER A 77 4.36 21.88 10.33
CA SER A 77 5.02 23.19 10.38
C SER A 77 4.05 24.38 10.43
N ILE A 78 2.74 24.14 10.48
CA ILE A 78 1.75 25.18 10.79
C ILE A 78 1.87 25.50 12.28
N PRO A 79 2.30 26.73 12.67
CA PRO A 79 2.33 27.09 14.09
C PRO A 79 0.89 27.14 14.61
N TYR A 80 0.64 26.49 15.75
CA TYR A 80 -0.62 26.53 16.52
C TYR A 80 -0.87 27.92 17.13
N GLY A 81 -0.89 28.97 16.31
CA GLY A 81 -0.95 30.37 16.74
C GLY A 81 -2.12 31.16 16.17
N SER A 82 -3.17 30.52 15.64
CA SER A 82 -4.33 31.23 15.06
C SER A 82 -5.69 30.62 15.41
N PHE A 83 -5.78 29.94 16.58
CA PHE A 83 -7.06 29.49 17.13
C PHE A 83 -7.30 29.99 18.57
N PHE A 84 -6.82 31.19 18.87
CA PHE A 84 -7.27 31.95 20.04
C PHE A 84 -7.35 33.44 19.66
N ILE A 85 -8.56 33.87 19.27
CA ILE A 85 -9.28 35.11 19.61
C ILE A 85 -10.57 35.11 18.80
#